data_AF-A0A2A8UZG5-F1
#
_entry.id   AF-A0A2A8UZG5-F1
#
_cell.length_a   1.000
_cell.length_b   1.000
_cell.length_c   1.000
_cell.angle_alpha   90.00
_cell.angle_beta   90.00
_cell.angle_gamma   90.00
#
_symmetry.space_group_name_H-M   'P 1'
#
loop_
_entity.id
_entity.type
_entity.pdbx_description
1 polymer ?
#
loop_
_entity_poly.entity_id
_entity_poly.type
_entity_poly.pdbx_seq_one_letter_code
_entity_poly.pdbx_strand_id
1 'polypeptide(L)' 'MMINKAYKFRIYPNKAQATLINKTIGCSRFVFNHFLSL' A
#
# COMPACT_ATOMS: atom_id res chain seq x y z
N MET A 1 -13.36 -4.63 -26.99
CA MET A 1 -11.99 -4.39 -26.49
C MET A 1 -12.10 -3.86 -25.07
N MET A 2 -11.54 -4.58 -24.08
CA MET A 2 -11.59 -4.14 -22.68
C MET A 2 -10.51 -3.07 -22.48
N ILE A 3 -10.93 -1.82 -22.33
CA ILE A 3 -10.02 -0.69 -22.12
C ILE A 3 -9.85 -0.52 -20.60
N ASN A 4 -8.69 -0.89 -20.08
CA ASN A 4 -8.35 -0.64 -18.68
C ASN A 4 -8.09 0.84 -18.49
N LYS A 5 -8.99 1.53 -17.77
CA LYS A 5 -8.80 2.93 -17.38
C LYS A 5 -7.90 3.00 -16.15
N ALA A 6 -6.80 3.73 -16.26
CA ALA A 6 -5.95 4.07 -15.12
C ALA A 6 -6.21 5.51 -14.70
N TYR A 7 -6.24 5.75 -13.39
CA TYR A 7 -6.43 7.08 -12.80
C TYR A 7 -5.22 7.43 -11.95
N LYS A 8 -4.66 8.63 -12.17
CA LYS A 8 -3.60 9.18 -11.32
C LYS A 8 -4.25 9.99 -10.22
N PHE A 9 -4.18 9.48 -8.98
CA PHE A 9 -4.67 10.19 -7.81
C PHE A 9 -3.54 10.41 -6.81
N ARG A 10 -3.64 11.49 -6.03
CA ARG A 10 -2.76 11.78 -4.89
C ARG A 10 -3.59 11.79 -3.62
N ILE A 11 -3.22 10.97 -2.66
CA ILE A 11 -3.91 10.86 -1.36
C ILE A 11 -3.19 11.79 -0.37
N TYR A 12 -3.96 12.56 0.39
CA TYR A 12 -3.48 13.37 1.52
C TYR A 12 -4.13 12.84 2.80
N PRO A 13 -3.54 11.83 3.45
CA PRO A 13 -4.13 11.22 4.62
C PRO A 13 -4.03 12.15 5.84
N ASN A 14 -5.03 12.09 6.71
CA ASN A 14 -4.90 12.63 8.06
C ASN A 14 -3.97 11.75 8.92
N LYS A 15 -3.62 12.23 10.13
CA LYS A 15 -2.68 11.51 11.02
C LYS A 15 -3.10 10.07 11.32
N ALA A 16 -4.39 9.83 11.56
CA ALA A 16 -4.92 8.50 11.86
C ALA A 16 -4.85 7.58 10.63
N GLN A 17 -5.23 8.09 9.45
CA GLN A 17 -5.14 7.35 8.19
C GLN A 17 -3.70 7.01 7.83
N ALA A 18 -2.76 7.95 7.98
CA ALA A 18 -1.35 7.71 7.72
C ALA A 18 -0.80 6.59 8.62
N THR A 19 -1.19 6.60 9.90
CA THR A 19 -0.83 5.54 10.85
C THR A 19 -1.36 4.18 10.41
N LEU A 20 -2.63 4.12 9.99
CA LEU A 20 -3.25 2.87 9.54
C LEU A 20 -2.59 2.35 8.26
N ILE A 21 -2.37 3.22 7.26
CA ILE A 21 -1.71 2.87 5.99
C ILE A 21 -0.31 2.31 6.25
N ASN A 22 0.47 2.98 7.09
CA ASN A 22 1.82 2.54 7.43
C ASN A 22 1.82 1.18 8.13
N LYS A 23 0.88 0.93 9.05
CA LYS A 23 0.73 -0.38 9.69
C LYS A 23 0.39 -1.46 8.66
N THR A 24 -0.59 -1.22 7.78
CA THR A 24 -1.00 -2.19 6.76
C THR A 24 0.14 -2.53 5.81
N ILE A 25 0.78 -1.52 5.20
CA ILE A 25 1.89 -1.73 4.26
C ILE A 25 3.09 -2.35 4.97
N GLY A 26 3.38 -1.91 6.20
CA GLY A 26 4.48 -2.44 7.02
C GLY A 26 4.33 -3.93 7.32
N CYS A 27 3.15 -4.36 7.78
CA CYS A 27 2.87 -5.78 8.05
C CYS A 27 2.99 -6.63 6.78
N SER A 28 2.41 -6.18 5.65
CA SER A 28 2.52 -6.90 4.38
C SER A 28 3.97 -7.00 3.91
N ARG A 29 4.76 -5.92 4.05
CA ARG A 29 6.18 -5.92 3.70
C ARG A 29 6.99 -6.87 4.57
N PHE A 30 6.73 -6.91 5.87
CA PHE A 30 7.40 -7.83 6.79
C PHE A 30 7.17 -9.28 6.37
N VAL A 31 5.91 -9.67 6.14
CA VAL A 31 5.55 -11.02 5.69
C VAL A 31 6.20 -11.33 4.34
N PHE A 32 6.10 -10.42 3.38
CA PHE A 32 6.70 -10.61 2.06
C PHE A 32 8.22 -10.82 2.14
N ASN A 33 8.94 -9.96 2.88
CA ASN A 33 10.38 -10.09 3.05
C ASN A 33 10.77 -11.40 3.75
N HIS A 34 10.01 -11.80 4.77
CA HIS A 34 10.24 -13.07 5.48
C HIS A 34 10.21 -14.27 4.54
N PHE A 35 9.24 -14.33 3.62
CA PHE A 35 9.13 -15.42 2.65
C PHE A 35 10.02 -15.23 1.42
N LEU A 36 10.45 -14.01 1.12
CA LEU A 36 11.35 -13.72 0.00
C LEU A 36 12.83 -14.02 0.32
N SER A 37 13.18 -14.29 1.59
CA SER A 37 14.57 -14.47 2.03
C SER A 37 15.44 -13.22 1.80
N LEU A 38 14.92 -12.04 2.17
CA LEU A 38 15.66 -10.77 2.26
C LEU A 38 16.05 -10.43 3.70
#